data_AF-A0A0M3RDU7-F1
#
_entry.id   AF-A0A0M3RDU7-F1
#
_cell.length_a   1.000
_cell.length_b   1.000
_cell.length_c   1.000
_cell.angle_alpha   90.00
_cell.angle_beta   90.00
_cell.angle_gamma   90.00
#
_symmetry.space_group_name_H-M   'P 1'
#
loop_
_entity.id
_entity.type
_entity.pdbx_description
1 polymer ?
#
loop_
_entity_poly.entity_id
_entity_poly.type
_entity_poly.pdbx_seq_one_letter_code
_entity_poly.pdbx_strand_id
1 'polypeptide(L)'
;MKESKPKILIVGTFHMGSTPDLIQTGLDNILSPQRQAEIAEVIVNLKRFEPNKIAVEVEKERQAEINKSYQDYLNNSFQVKVNELHQIGFRLNAEMKNSEIFAVDWMRDVGQKGIGEVMEWAKANQPELFKRITETYLPNIAPDFNNQSISGILKMCNDRTRLNLEQEMYMNVARIGEGLNYMGIEWLRWWYQRNLIIFSNITRLANTNDRILLLIGSAHVYLITQFLSESGLFEIEDLNKYI
;
A
#
# COMPACT_ATOMS: atom_id res chain seq x y z
N MET A 1 3.20 10.21 33.34
CA MET A 1 2.66 8.96 32.75
C MET A 1 3.03 8.98 31.28
N LYS A 2 3.62 7.92 30.72
CA LYS A 2 3.84 7.83 29.27
C LYS A 2 2.46 7.80 28.63
N GLU A 3 2.10 8.80 27.82
CA GLU A 3 0.86 8.76 27.05
C GLU A 3 0.89 7.53 26.13
N SER A 4 -0.21 6.77 26.13
CA SER A 4 -0.37 5.57 25.31
C SER A 4 -0.47 5.98 23.84
N LYS A 5 0.48 5.56 23.01
CA LYS A 5 0.49 5.88 21.58
C LYS A 5 -0.52 5.03 20.82
N PRO A 6 -1.13 5.54 19.74
CA PRO A 6 -1.87 4.70 18.81
C PRO A 6 -0.98 3.60 18.23
N LYS A 7 -1.56 2.43 18.02
CA LYS A 7 -0.94 1.30 17.34
C LYS A 7 -1.32 1.30 15.87
N ILE A 8 -0.37 1.00 15.00
CA ILE A 8 -0.63 0.85 13.58
C ILE A 8 -0.07 -0.47 13.05
N LEU A 9 -0.92 -1.20 12.33
CA LEU A 9 -0.55 -2.38 11.58
C LEU A 9 -0.64 -2.06 10.08
N ILE A 10 0.49 -2.08 9.38
CA ILE A 10 0.55 -1.82 7.94
C ILE A 10 0.45 -3.16 7.21
N VAL A 11 -0.50 -3.26 6.28
CA VAL A 11 -0.74 -4.43 5.45
C VAL A 11 -0.53 -4.01 4.00
N GLY A 12 0.70 -4.18 3.52
CA GLY A 12 1.06 -4.07 2.11
C GLY A 12 0.38 -5.15 1.28
N THR A 13 -0.16 -4.78 0.13
CA THR A 13 -0.88 -5.67 -0.78
C THR A 13 -0.30 -5.62 -2.19
N PHE A 14 -0.77 -6.51 -3.04
CA PHE A 14 -0.35 -6.64 -4.44
C PHE A 14 -1.31 -5.98 -5.44
N HIS A 15 -2.26 -5.17 -4.94
CA HIS A 15 -3.43 -4.69 -5.69
C HIS A 15 -4.20 -5.81 -6.40
N MET A 16 -5.31 -6.24 -5.81
CA MET A 16 -6.15 -7.26 -6.45
C MET A 16 -6.84 -6.72 -7.72
N GLY A 17 -6.97 -5.39 -7.83
CA GLY A 17 -7.49 -4.68 -9.00
C GLY A 17 -6.42 -3.92 -9.78
N SER A 18 -6.85 -2.98 -10.63
CA SER A 18 -5.94 -2.11 -11.39
C SER A 18 -5.24 -1.09 -10.46
N THR A 19 -3.94 -0.85 -10.72
CA THR A 19 -3.11 0.09 -9.95
C THR A 19 -2.20 0.94 -10.86
N PRO A 20 -1.91 2.20 -10.49
CA PRO A 20 -0.92 3.04 -11.16
C PRO A 20 0.52 2.82 -10.64
N ASP A 21 0.71 1.91 -9.69
CA ASP A 21 2.04 1.53 -9.20
C ASP A 21 2.93 1.03 -10.35
N LEU A 22 4.25 1.24 -10.18
CA LEU A 22 5.24 0.87 -11.18
C LEU A 22 5.25 -0.64 -11.47
N ILE A 23 4.92 -1.44 -10.46
CA ILE A 23 4.87 -2.90 -10.55
C ILE A 23 3.41 -3.33 -10.45
N GLN A 24 2.91 -3.89 -11.53
CA GLN A 24 1.60 -4.55 -11.57
C GLN A 24 1.79 -6.05 -11.54
N THR A 25 0.99 -6.73 -10.72
CA THR A 25 1.05 -8.18 -10.59
C THR A 25 -0.34 -8.76 -10.75
N GLY A 26 -0.47 -9.78 -11.61
CA GLY A 26 -1.74 -10.47 -11.85
C GLY A 26 -1.84 -11.73 -11.00
N LEU A 27 -2.94 -11.89 -10.29
CA LEU A 27 -3.31 -13.14 -9.63
C LEU A 27 -4.61 -13.65 -10.25
N ASP A 28 -4.58 -14.86 -10.81
CA ASP A 28 -5.76 -15.42 -11.46
C ASP A 28 -6.86 -15.76 -10.44
N ASN A 29 -8.10 -15.40 -10.82
CA ASN A 29 -9.35 -15.81 -10.20
C ASN A 29 -9.42 -15.68 -8.67
N ILE A 30 -9.23 -14.45 -8.17
CA ILE A 30 -9.43 -14.07 -6.75
C ILE A 30 -10.82 -14.49 -6.22
N LEU A 31 -11.83 -14.61 -7.08
CA LEU A 31 -13.19 -15.01 -6.69
C LEU A 31 -13.38 -16.53 -6.60
N SER A 32 -12.37 -17.34 -6.90
CA SER A 32 -12.45 -18.79 -6.75
C SER A 32 -12.70 -19.20 -5.29
N PRO A 33 -13.39 -20.35 -5.03
CA PRO A 33 -13.66 -20.81 -3.67
C PRO A 33 -12.40 -20.95 -2.81
N GLN A 34 -11.29 -21.41 -3.40
CA GLN A 34 -10.01 -21.52 -2.71
C GLN A 34 -9.51 -20.14 -2.26
N ARG A 35 -9.42 -19.15 -3.16
CA ARG A 35 -8.95 -17.81 -2.82
C ARG A 35 -9.86 -17.11 -1.82
N GLN A 36 -11.17 -17.33 -1.91
CA GLN A 36 -12.13 -16.80 -0.94
C GLN A 36 -11.94 -17.41 0.46
N ALA A 37 -11.60 -18.70 0.56
CA ALA A 37 -11.25 -19.34 1.82
C ALA A 37 -9.93 -18.79 2.41
N GLU A 38 -8.91 -18.61 1.57
CA GLU A 38 -7.63 -18.01 1.99
C GLU A 38 -7.81 -16.55 2.46
N ILE A 39 -8.66 -15.76 1.79
CA ILE A 39 -9.02 -14.39 2.23
C ILE A 39 -9.74 -14.43 3.58
N ALA A 40 -10.65 -15.38 3.79
CA ALA A 40 -11.34 -15.54 5.07
C ALA A 40 -10.36 -15.86 6.21
N GLU A 41 -9.34 -16.70 5.96
CA GLU A 41 -8.27 -16.97 6.91
C GLU A 41 -7.46 -15.71 7.25
N VAL A 42 -7.09 -14.91 6.23
CA VAL A 42 -6.42 -13.63 6.45
C VAL A 42 -7.26 -12.70 7.34
N ILE A 43 -8.57 -12.59 7.09
CA ILE A 43 -9.47 -11.77 7.92
C ILE A 43 -9.46 -12.26 9.37
N VAL A 44 -9.60 -13.56 9.61
CA VAL A 44 -9.53 -14.15 10.96
C VAL A 44 -8.22 -13.79 11.65
N ASN A 45 -7.11 -13.89 10.94
CA ASN A 45 -5.80 -13.64 11.50
C ASN A 45 -5.57 -12.15 11.81
N LEU A 46 -6.02 -11.24 10.94
CA LEU A 46 -5.95 -9.79 11.13
C LEU A 46 -6.89 -9.29 12.24
N LYS A 47 -8.02 -9.95 12.51
CA LYS A 47 -8.92 -9.61 13.64
C LYS A 47 -8.21 -9.70 14.99
N ARG A 48 -7.16 -10.51 15.14
CA ARG A 48 -6.35 -10.61 16.37
C ARG A 48 -5.59 -9.32 16.67
N PHE A 49 -5.40 -8.44 15.69
CA PHE A 49 -4.90 -7.09 15.92
C PHE A 49 -5.98 -6.17 16.52
N GLU A 50 -7.25 -6.58 16.58
CA GLU A 50 -8.37 -5.80 17.12
C GLU A 50 -8.46 -4.36 16.54
N PRO A 51 -8.44 -4.19 15.19
CA PRO A 51 -8.47 -2.85 14.63
C PRO A 51 -9.82 -2.16 14.87
N ASN A 52 -9.77 -0.97 15.49
CA ASN A 52 -10.94 -0.11 15.68
C ASN A 52 -11.09 0.93 14.55
N LYS A 53 -10.08 1.05 13.68
CA LYS A 53 -10.09 1.88 12.48
C LYS A 53 -9.39 1.14 11.35
N ILE A 54 -10.01 1.12 10.18
CA ILE A 54 -9.39 0.60 8.95
C ILE A 54 -9.17 1.77 7.99
N ALA A 55 -7.90 2.07 7.74
CA ALA A 55 -7.45 3.05 6.76
C ALA A 55 -7.13 2.36 5.43
N VAL A 56 -7.53 2.97 4.32
CA VAL A 56 -7.40 2.38 2.98
C VAL A 56 -6.83 3.36 1.98
N GLU A 57 -6.12 2.83 1.01
CA GLU A 57 -5.58 3.54 -0.15
C GLU A 57 -6.70 3.98 -1.11
N VAL A 58 -7.50 4.92 -0.65
CA VAL A 58 -8.48 5.64 -1.46
C VAL A 58 -8.31 7.12 -1.16
N GLU A 59 -8.41 7.94 -2.20
CA GLU A 59 -8.23 9.39 -2.11
C GLU A 59 -9.12 10.00 -1.02
N LYS A 60 -8.55 10.87 -0.20
CA LYS A 60 -9.26 11.46 0.95
C LYS A 60 -10.56 12.17 0.55
N GLU A 61 -10.60 12.74 -0.66
CA GLU A 61 -11.77 13.42 -1.23
C GLU A 61 -12.96 12.46 -1.47
N ARG A 62 -12.70 11.16 -1.63
CA ARG A 62 -13.71 10.11 -1.85
C ARG A 62 -14.23 9.49 -0.55
N GLN A 63 -13.89 10.06 0.62
CA GLN A 63 -14.28 9.54 1.94
C GLN A 63 -15.80 9.28 2.07
N ALA A 64 -16.64 10.19 1.57
CA ALA A 64 -18.09 10.03 1.63
C ALA A 64 -18.60 8.91 0.70
N GLU A 65 -18.01 8.80 -0.49
CA GLU A 65 -18.36 7.78 -1.49
C GLU A 65 -18.03 6.37 -0.99
N ILE A 66 -16.83 6.18 -0.40
CA ILE A 66 -16.44 4.86 0.12
C ILE A 66 -17.27 4.45 1.33
N ASN A 67 -17.63 5.39 2.22
CA ASN A 67 -18.49 5.08 3.36
C ASN A 67 -19.90 4.74 2.89
N LYS A 68 -20.43 5.41 1.86
CA LYS A 68 -21.71 5.01 1.25
C LYS A 68 -21.63 3.58 0.70
N SER A 69 -20.60 3.27 -0.07
CA SER A 69 -20.39 1.91 -0.61
C SER A 69 -20.23 0.87 0.51
N TYR A 70 -19.60 1.25 1.62
CA TYR A 70 -19.46 0.40 2.80
C TYR A 70 -20.80 0.17 3.50
N GLN A 71 -21.67 1.19 3.62
CA GLN A 71 -23.03 1.01 4.13
C GLN A 71 -23.87 0.10 3.22
N ASP A 72 -23.76 0.26 1.90
CA ASP A 72 -24.41 -0.66 0.95
C ASP A 72 -23.91 -2.10 1.13
N TYR A 73 -22.61 -2.27 1.43
CA TYR A 73 -22.03 -3.57 1.75
C TYR A 73 -22.61 -4.18 3.03
N LEU A 74 -22.72 -3.40 4.11
CA LEU A 74 -23.37 -3.85 5.36
C LEU A 74 -24.85 -4.21 5.15
N ASN A 75 -25.52 -3.55 4.22
CA ASN A 75 -26.92 -3.81 3.88
C ASN A 75 -27.12 -4.95 2.87
N ASN A 76 -26.06 -5.65 2.46
CA ASN A 76 -26.09 -6.69 1.41
C ASN A 76 -26.58 -6.18 0.05
N SER A 77 -26.52 -4.87 -0.22
CA SER A 77 -26.90 -4.25 -1.50
C SER A 77 -25.69 -3.93 -2.39
N PHE A 78 -24.48 -4.31 -1.97
CA PHE A 78 -23.23 -4.04 -2.68
C PHE A 78 -22.69 -5.28 -3.39
N GLN A 79 -22.28 -5.12 -4.65
CA GLN A 79 -21.57 -6.16 -5.38
C GLN A 79 -20.06 -6.08 -5.08
N VAL A 80 -19.56 -7.07 -4.34
CA VAL A 80 -18.14 -7.20 -4.02
C VAL A 80 -17.33 -7.36 -5.32
N LYS A 81 -16.33 -6.50 -5.52
CA LYS A 81 -15.43 -6.52 -6.68
C LYS A 81 -14.10 -7.18 -6.37
N VAL A 82 -13.33 -7.52 -7.40
CA VAL A 82 -11.93 -7.96 -7.29
C VAL A 82 -11.06 -6.74 -6.98
N ASN A 83 -11.02 -6.37 -5.70
CA ASN A 83 -10.27 -5.26 -5.16
C ASN A 83 -10.04 -5.50 -3.66
N GLU A 84 -8.83 -5.26 -3.17
CA GLU A 84 -8.40 -5.44 -1.78
C GLU A 84 -9.26 -4.67 -0.77
N LEU A 85 -9.75 -3.48 -1.14
CA LEU A 85 -10.72 -2.71 -0.35
C LEU A 85 -11.96 -3.54 -0.04
N HIS A 86 -12.49 -4.28 -1.02
CA HIS A 86 -13.71 -5.05 -0.81
C HIS A 86 -13.42 -6.44 -0.26
N GLN A 87 -12.35 -7.09 -0.73
CA GLN A 87 -12.02 -8.46 -0.36
C GLN A 87 -11.47 -8.56 1.07
N ILE A 88 -10.70 -7.56 1.51
CA ILE A 88 -10.09 -7.51 2.85
C ILE A 88 -10.69 -6.35 3.65
N GLY A 89 -10.61 -5.13 3.14
CA GLY A 89 -10.97 -3.91 3.88
C GLY A 89 -12.40 -3.92 4.44
N PHE A 90 -13.41 -4.03 3.58
CA PHE A 90 -14.83 -4.01 3.95
C PHE A 90 -15.20 -5.20 4.83
N ARG A 91 -14.72 -6.41 4.48
CA ARG A 91 -15.02 -7.63 5.25
C ARG A 91 -14.47 -7.53 6.66
N LEU A 92 -13.19 -7.17 6.79
CA LEU A 92 -12.57 -6.99 8.10
C LEU A 92 -13.25 -5.88 8.91
N ASN A 93 -13.63 -4.76 8.27
CA ASN A 93 -14.29 -3.66 8.96
C ASN A 93 -15.66 -4.08 9.52
N ALA A 94 -16.42 -4.88 8.76
CA ALA A 94 -17.71 -5.41 9.19
C ALA A 94 -17.58 -6.43 10.32
N GLU A 95 -16.58 -7.32 10.26
CA GLU A 95 -16.27 -8.28 11.32
C GLU A 95 -15.86 -7.60 12.64
N MET A 96 -15.23 -6.42 12.54
CA MET A 96 -14.88 -5.58 13.70
C MET A 96 -16.03 -4.67 14.15
N LYS A 97 -17.17 -4.68 13.44
CA LYS A 97 -18.36 -3.85 13.72
C LYS A 97 -18.07 -2.35 13.72
N ASN A 98 -17.08 -1.92 12.92
CA ASN A 98 -16.79 -0.51 12.72
C ASN A 98 -17.86 0.09 11.79
N SER A 99 -18.34 1.30 12.09
CA SER A 99 -19.36 1.97 11.27
C SER A 99 -18.78 2.66 10.04
N GLU A 100 -17.48 2.96 10.04
CA GLU A 100 -16.81 3.76 9.01
C GLU A 100 -15.49 3.13 8.59
N ILE A 101 -15.10 3.40 7.35
CA ILE A 101 -13.79 3.07 6.77
C ILE A 101 -13.10 4.37 6.33
N PHE A 102 -11.78 4.48 6.47
CA PHE A 102 -11.08 5.77 6.36
C PHE A 102 -10.22 5.85 5.11
N ALA A 103 -10.55 6.75 4.20
CA ALA A 103 -9.70 7.11 3.07
C ALA A 103 -8.46 7.86 3.60
N VAL A 104 -7.26 7.55 3.09
CA VAL A 104 -6.02 8.24 3.45
C VAL A 104 -5.14 8.64 2.27
N ASP A 105 -5.47 8.23 1.05
CA ASP A 105 -4.63 8.45 -0.13
C ASP A 105 -4.80 9.86 -0.76
N TRP A 106 -3.92 10.16 -1.72
CA TRP A 106 -3.90 11.36 -2.53
C TRP A 106 -3.31 11.06 -3.91
N MET A 107 -4.09 11.29 -4.96
CA MET A 107 -3.72 10.94 -6.35
C MET A 107 -3.89 12.12 -7.31
N ARG A 108 -3.63 13.35 -6.82
CA ARG A 108 -3.61 14.52 -7.71
C ARG A 108 -2.41 14.48 -8.66
N ASP A 109 -2.36 15.47 -9.54
CA ASP A 109 -1.39 15.59 -10.63
C ASP A 109 0.04 15.17 -10.27
N VAL A 110 0.57 14.23 -11.07
CA VAL A 110 1.94 13.69 -11.01
C VAL A 110 3.00 14.76 -11.33
N GLY A 111 2.57 15.88 -11.88
CA GLY A 111 3.42 17.00 -12.28
C GLY A 111 3.81 16.88 -13.75
N GLN A 112 5.03 17.27 -14.07
CA GLN A 112 5.43 17.43 -15.47
C GLN A 112 5.72 16.12 -16.19
N LYS A 113 6.21 15.10 -15.48
CA LYS A 113 6.64 13.83 -16.08
C LYS A 113 6.25 12.62 -15.23
N GLY A 114 5.58 11.68 -15.88
CA GLY A 114 5.31 10.37 -15.28
C GLY A 114 6.54 9.47 -15.27
N ILE A 115 6.49 8.37 -14.49
CA ILE A 115 7.58 7.39 -14.42
C ILE A 115 7.93 6.80 -15.79
N GLY A 116 6.94 6.60 -16.67
CA GLY A 116 7.17 6.13 -18.04
C GLY A 116 8.09 7.05 -18.85
N GLU A 117 7.87 8.36 -18.78
CA GLU A 117 8.74 9.34 -19.46
C GLU A 117 10.15 9.38 -18.85
N VAL A 118 10.25 9.27 -17.52
CA VAL A 118 11.54 9.18 -16.82
C VAL A 118 12.33 7.95 -17.29
N MET A 119 11.67 6.79 -17.37
CA MET A 119 12.31 5.54 -17.78
C MET A 119 12.67 5.53 -19.27
N GLU A 120 11.84 6.09 -20.15
CA GLU A 120 12.20 6.23 -21.58
C GLU A 120 13.38 7.19 -21.78
N TRP A 121 13.43 8.30 -21.01
CA TRP A 121 14.60 9.17 -21.04
C TRP A 121 15.86 8.45 -20.56
N ALA A 122 15.78 7.69 -19.46
CA ALA A 122 16.90 6.89 -18.95
C ALA A 122 17.38 5.85 -19.96
N LYS A 123 16.45 5.18 -20.66
CA LYS A 123 16.77 4.21 -21.71
C LYS A 123 17.59 4.83 -22.85
N ALA A 124 17.24 6.05 -23.27
CA ALA A 124 17.92 6.74 -24.36
C ALA A 124 19.26 7.39 -23.95
N ASN A 125 19.35 7.94 -22.73
CA ASN A 125 20.47 8.79 -22.31
C ASN A 125 21.39 8.14 -21.27
N GLN A 126 20.90 7.14 -20.52
CA GLN A 126 21.62 6.46 -19.44
C GLN A 126 21.36 4.95 -19.45
N PRO A 127 21.66 4.24 -20.55
CA PRO A 127 21.24 2.85 -20.77
C PRO A 127 21.73 1.87 -19.70
N GLU A 128 22.91 2.09 -19.12
CA GLU A 128 23.43 1.23 -18.05
C GLU A 128 22.68 1.41 -16.72
N LEU A 129 22.23 2.63 -16.40
CA LEU A 129 21.37 2.88 -15.24
C LEU A 129 19.97 2.31 -15.47
N PHE A 130 19.42 2.47 -16.68
CA PHE A 130 18.16 1.86 -17.09
C PHE A 130 18.21 0.33 -16.92
N LYS A 131 19.21 -0.35 -17.50
CA LYS A 131 19.40 -1.80 -17.35
C LYS A 131 19.54 -2.20 -15.89
N ARG A 132 20.29 -1.44 -15.08
CA ARG A 132 20.41 -1.71 -13.65
C ARG A 132 19.04 -1.71 -12.97
N ILE A 133 18.20 -0.72 -13.23
CA ILE A 133 16.84 -0.66 -12.68
C ILE A 133 16.00 -1.85 -13.19
N THR A 134 16.00 -2.10 -14.50
CA THR A 134 15.08 -3.06 -15.12
C THR A 134 15.48 -4.53 -15.02
N GLU A 135 16.78 -4.82 -14.99
CA GLU A 135 17.32 -6.18 -15.01
C GLU A 135 17.84 -6.62 -13.64
N THR A 136 18.26 -5.68 -12.77
CA THR A 136 18.71 -6.01 -11.41
C THR A 136 17.63 -5.83 -10.37
N TYR A 137 16.90 -4.71 -10.37
CA TYR A 137 15.93 -4.45 -9.29
C TYR A 137 14.56 -5.04 -9.58
N LEU A 138 13.90 -4.66 -10.68
CA LEU A 138 12.52 -5.07 -10.98
C LEU A 138 12.25 -6.58 -10.83
N PRO A 139 13.09 -7.50 -11.34
CA PRO A 139 12.82 -8.94 -11.24
C PRO A 139 12.90 -9.47 -9.80
N ASN A 140 13.65 -8.81 -8.93
CA ASN A 140 13.88 -9.25 -7.55
C ASN A 140 12.89 -8.64 -6.55
N ILE A 141 12.06 -7.69 -6.98
CA ILE A 141 11.02 -7.07 -6.14
C ILE A 141 9.60 -7.41 -6.59
N ALA A 142 9.42 -7.89 -7.81
CA ALA A 142 8.16 -8.45 -8.28
C ALA A 142 7.87 -9.75 -7.51
N PRO A 143 6.80 -9.79 -6.69
CA PRO A 143 6.48 -10.99 -5.94
C PRO A 143 6.03 -12.12 -6.87
N ASP A 144 6.60 -13.31 -6.66
CA ASP A 144 6.16 -14.54 -7.32
C ASP A 144 4.95 -15.14 -6.59
N PHE A 145 3.78 -15.08 -7.22
CA PHE A 145 2.53 -15.58 -6.64
C PHE A 145 2.29 -17.06 -6.89
N ASN A 146 3.14 -17.72 -7.67
CA ASN A 146 2.93 -19.11 -8.04
C ASN A 146 2.88 -20.02 -6.80
N ASN A 147 1.80 -20.79 -6.70
CA ASN A 147 1.55 -21.73 -5.60
C ASN A 147 1.54 -21.10 -4.18
N GLN A 148 1.44 -19.78 -4.06
CA GLN A 148 1.32 -19.11 -2.76
C GLN A 148 -0.14 -18.96 -2.35
N SER A 149 -0.42 -19.08 -1.06
CA SER A 149 -1.71 -18.66 -0.47
C SER A 149 -1.79 -17.14 -0.38
N ILE A 150 -2.99 -16.56 -0.22
CA ILE A 150 -3.12 -15.11 -0.02
C ILE A 150 -2.30 -14.61 1.19
N SER A 151 -2.24 -15.38 2.29
CA SER A 151 -1.35 -15.03 3.43
C SER A 151 0.12 -15.03 3.02
N GLY A 152 0.58 -16.05 2.28
CA GLY A 152 1.97 -16.11 1.79
C GLY A 152 2.32 -14.92 0.90
N ILE A 153 1.39 -14.50 0.04
CA ILE A 153 1.57 -13.34 -0.81
C ILE A 153 1.65 -12.04 0.00
N LEU A 154 0.76 -11.86 0.99
CA LEU A 154 0.84 -10.71 1.89
C LEU A 154 2.17 -10.69 2.67
N LYS A 155 2.70 -11.84 3.09
CA LYS A 155 4.04 -11.93 3.71
C LYS A 155 5.12 -11.42 2.75
N MET A 156 5.10 -11.85 1.49
CA MET A 156 6.05 -11.38 0.47
C MET A 156 5.93 -9.87 0.24
N CYS A 157 4.71 -9.34 0.14
CA CYS A 157 4.44 -7.90 -0.01
C CYS A 157 4.96 -7.06 1.16
N ASN A 158 5.14 -7.65 2.34
CA ASN A 158 5.60 -6.96 3.55
C ASN A 158 6.99 -7.42 4.01
N ASP A 159 7.68 -8.23 3.21
CA ASP A 159 9.04 -8.67 3.51
C ASP A 159 10.00 -7.48 3.50
N ARG A 160 10.73 -7.31 4.61
CA ARG A 160 11.62 -6.15 4.79
C ARG A 160 12.77 -6.14 3.78
N THR A 161 13.27 -7.32 3.38
CA THR A 161 14.36 -7.41 2.40
C THR A 161 13.88 -6.92 1.04
N ARG A 162 12.70 -7.38 0.61
CA ARG A 162 12.04 -6.92 -0.62
C ARG A 162 11.75 -5.42 -0.58
N LEU A 163 11.14 -4.92 0.50
CA LEU A 163 10.80 -3.50 0.64
C LEU A 163 12.04 -2.59 0.62
N ASN A 164 13.14 -3.01 1.24
CA ASN A 164 14.41 -2.29 1.16
C ASN A 164 14.94 -2.26 -0.27
N LEU A 165 14.88 -3.39 -0.99
CA LEU A 165 15.34 -3.49 -2.37
C LEU A 165 14.49 -2.63 -3.32
N GLU A 166 13.18 -2.54 -3.08
CA GLU A 166 12.27 -1.65 -3.82
C GLU A 166 12.59 -0.17 -3.54
N GLN A 167 12.90 0.19 -2.30
CA GLN A 167 13.37 1.54 -2.00
C GLN A 167 14.72 1.84 -2.67
N GLU A 168 15.67 0.90 -2.67
CA GLU A 168 16.94 1.08 -3.37
C GLU A 168 16.74 1.30 -4.87
N MET A 169 15.76 0.63 -5.49
CA MET A 169 15.37 0.90 -6.87
C MET A 169 14.94 2.35 -7.05
N TYR A 170 14.06 2.88 -6.18
CA TYR A 170 13.68 4.29 -6.21
C TYR A 170 14.88 5.23 -6.04
N MET A 171 15.89 4.85 -5.24
CA MET A 171 17.14 5.62 -5.14
C MET A 171 17.96 5.57 -6.43
N ASN A 172 17.86 4.52 -7.23
CA ASN A 172 18.43 4.49 -8.58
C ASN A 172 17.62 5.34 -9.57
N VAL A 173 16.29 5.38 -9.45
CA VAL A 173 15.45 6.32 -10.23
C VAL A 173 15.86 7.77 -9.93
N ALA A 174 16.14 8.13 -8.68
CA ALA A 174 16.57 9.47 -8.28
C ALA A 174 17.87 9.94 -8.94
N ARG A 175 18.70 9.00 -9.42
CA ARG A 175 19.97 9.27 -10.10
C ARG A 175 19.80 9.56 -11.58
N ILE A 176 18.60 9.35 -12.14
CA ILE A 176 18.33 9.61 -13.56
C ILE A 176 18.39 11.11 -13.80
N GLY A 177 19.26 11.54 -14.71
CA GLY A 177 19.46 12.96 -15.02
C GLY A 177 20.88 13.31 -15.46
N GLU A 178 21.07 14.53 -15.95
CA GLU A 178 22.35 15.05 -16.43
C GLU A 178 22.52 16.52 -16.04
N GLY A 179 23.66 16.88 -15.44
CA GLY A 179 23.92 18.25 -14.99
C GLY A 179 22.85 18.73 -14.00
N LEU A 180 22.09 19.76 -14.38
CA LEU A 180 20.96 20.31 -13.60
C LEU A 180 19.59 19.74 -14.02
N ASN A 181 19.55 18.82 -14.99
CA ASN A 181 18.35 18.14 -15.43
C ASN A 181 18.08 16.91 -14.54
N TYR A 182 17.36 17.10 -13.44
CA TYR A 182 17.02 16.05 -12.47
C TYR A 182 15.82 15.21 -12.91
N MET A 183 15.93 14.55 -14.06
CA MET A 183 14.82 13.80 -14.70
C MET A 183 14.11 12.82 -13.77
N GLY A 184 14.85 12.04 -12.98
CA GLY A 184 14.29 11.09 -12.02
C GLY A 184 13.48 11.71 -10.89
N ILE A 185 13.83 12.95 -10.53
CA ILE A 185 13.18 13.70 -9.45
C ILE A 185 11.80 14.20 -9.87
N GLU A 186 11.53 14.40 -11.17
CA GLU A 186 10.23 14.89 -11.64
C GLU A 186 9.08 13.99 -11.17
N TRP A 187 9.23 12.67 -11.27
CA TRP A 187 8.25 11.71 -10.75
C TRP A 187 8.41 11.45 -9.25
N LEU A 188 9.65 11.30 -8.75
CA LEU A 188 9.88 10.95 -7.34
C LEU A 188 9.39 12.02 -6.36
N ARG A 189 9.42 13.30 -6.74
CA ARG A 189 8.84 14.38 -5.93
C ARG A 189 7.37 14.11 -5.63
N TRP A 190 6.59 13.70 -6.65
CA TRP A 190 5.19 13.34 -6.48
C TRP A 190 5.03 12.07 -5.64
N TRP A 191 5.85 11.04 -5.88
CA TRP A 191 5.81 9.79 -5.11
C TRP A 191 6.03 10.03 -3.60
N TYR A 192 7.03 10.82 -3.25
CA TYR A 192 7.29 11.20 -1.86
C TYR A 192 6.19 12.10 -1.30
N GLN A 193 5.68 13.05 -2.08
CA GLN A 193 4.57 13.90 -1.68
C GLN A 193 3.31 13.08 -1.34
N ARG A 194 2.94 12.12 -2.20
CA ARG A 194 1.81 11.20 -1.97
C ARG A 194 1.98 10.45 -0.65
N ASN A 195 3.13 9.82 -0.43
CA ASN A 195 3.41 9.06 0.79
C ASN A 195 3.43 9.95 2.05
N LEU A 196 3.96 11.17 1.97
CA LEU A 196 3.91 12.14 3.08
C LEU A 196 2.48 12.61 3.38
N ILE A 197 1.65 12.79 2.35
CA ILE A 197 0.23 13.15 2.53
C ILE A 197 -0.54 11.98 3.16
N ILE A 198 -0.29 10.74 2.75
CA ILE A 198 -0.86 9.54 3.39
C ILE A 198 -0.49 9.51 4.88
N PHE A 199 0.80 9.67 5.21
CA PHE A 199 1.26 9.79 6.59
C PHE A 199 0.52 10.90 7.35
N SER A 200 0.41 12.11 6.78
CA SER A 200 -0.32 13.22 7.38
C SER A 200 -1.79 12.87 7.62
N ASN A 201 -2.46 12.22 6.67
CA ASN A 201 -3.85 11.80 6.82
C ASN A 201 -4.02 10.74 7.93
N ILE A 202 -3.10 9.79 8.05
CA ILE A 202 -3.07 8.81 9.15
C ILE A 202 -2.88 9.50 10.50
N THR A 203 -1.96 10.46 10.60
CA THR A 203 -1.72 11.19 11.86
C THR A 203 -2.94 11.99 12.31
N ARG A 204 -3.69 12.59 11.38
CA ARG A 204 -4.94 13.32 11.67
C ARG A 204 -6.10 12.39 12.00
N LEU A 205 -6.06 11.14 11.54
CA LEU A 205 -7.05 10.12 11.87
C LEU A 205 -6.86 9.58 13.29
N ALA A 206 -5.62 9.52 13.78
CA ALA A 206 -5.27 8.81 15.00
C ALA A 206 -5.60 9.58 16.28
N ASN A 207 -6.17 8.87 17.25
CA ASN A 207 -6.34 9.28 18.65
C ASN A 207 -5.55 8.35 19.58
N THR A 208 -5.38 8.76 20.83
CA THR A 208 -4.83 7.91 21.90
C THR A 208 -5.56 6.57 21.97
N ASN A 209 -4.80 5.47 22.08
CA ASN A 209 -5.28 4.08 22.14
C ASN A 209 -5.93 3.51 20.87
N ASP A 210 -5.96 4.24 19.75
CA ASP A 210 -6.45 3.67 18.50
C ASP A 210 -5.57 2.49 18.04
N ARG A 211 -6.22 1.54 17.36
CA ARG A 211 -5.60 0.39 16.70
C ARG A 211 -5.96 0.47 15.23
N ILE A 212 -5.09 1.10 14.46
CA ILE A 212 -5.32 1.41 13.06
C ILE A 212 -4.72 0.30 12.20
N LEU A 213 -5.52 -0.32 11.34
CA LEU A 213 -5.00 -1.16 10.26
C LEU A 213 -4.97 -0.34 8.97
N LEU A 214 -3.80 -0.21 8.37
CA LEU A 214 -3.62 0.41 7.06
C LEU A 214 -3.53 -0.67 5.98
N LEU A 215 -4.50 -0.71 5.07
CA LEU A 215 -4.48 -1.56 3.88
C LEU A 215 -4.04 -0.73 2.67
N ILE A 216 -2.89 -1.07 2.09
CA ILE A 216 -2.23 -0.23 1.07
C ILE A 216 -1.39 -1.09 0.10
N GLY A 217 -1.10 -0.58 -1.10
CA GLY A 217 -0.14 -1.16 -2.03
C GLY A 217 1.25 -1.29 -1.40
N SER A 218 1.91 -2.43 -1.67
CA SER A 218 3.19 -2.76 -1.04
C SER A 218 4.31 -1.74 -1.31
N ALA A 219 4.26 -1.04 -2.44
CA ALA A 219 5.22 0.01 -2.80
C ALA A 219 5.26 1.17 -1.79
N HIS A 220 4.17 1.43 -1.09
CA HIS A 220 4.06 2.52 -0.11
C HIS A 220 4.64 2.18 1.27
N VAL A 221 4.77 0.89 1.58
CA VAL A 221 5.02 0.40 2.94
C VAL A 221 6.32 0.93 3.49
N TYR A 222 7.40 0.97 2.69
CA TYR A 222 8.70 1.45 3.14
C TYR A 222 8.63 2.89 3.65
N LEU A 223 8.17 3.82 2.81
CA LEU A 223 8.15 5.25 3.14
C LEU A 223 7.20 5.56 4.28
N ILE A 224 6.01 4.96 4.30
CA ILE A 224 5.05 5.18 5.39
C ILE A 224 5.59 4.64 6.71
N THR A 225 6.20 3.45 6.71
CA THR A 225 6.85 2.88 7.90
C THR A 225 7.97 3.80 8.40
N GLN A 226 8.78 4.33 7.48
CA GLN A 226 9.83 5.29 7.80
C GLN A 226 9.25 6.55 8.47
N PHE A 227 8.27 7.21 7.85
CA PHE A 227 7.68 8.45 8.36
C PHE A 227 7.01 8.25 9.72
N LEU A 228 6.27 7.15 9.90
CA LEU A 228 5.65 6.82 11.18
C LEU A 228 6.69 6.58 12.28
N SER A 229 7.77 5.86 11.97
CA SER A 229 8.85 5.58 12.91
C SER A 229 9.57 6.86 13.33
N GLU A 230 9.97 7.69 12.37
CA GLU A 230 10.66 8.96 12.60
C GLU A 230 9.79 9.99 13.33
N SER A 231 8.47 9.95 13.16
CA SER A 231 7.55 10.85 13.86
C SER A 231 7.52 10.64 15.37
N GLY A 232 7.83 9.42 15.84
CA GLY A 232 7.66 9.04 17.24
C GLY A 232 6.21 9.05 17.73
N LEU A 233 5.20 9.13 16.85
CA LEU A 233 3.78 9.23 17.23
C LEU A 233 3.07 7.88 17.40
N PHE A 234 3.59 6.82 16.79
CA PHE A 234 2.93 5.51 16.71
C PHE A 234 3.76 4.38 17.31
N GLU A 235 3.07 3.34 17.75
CA GLU A 235 3.63 1.99 17.91
C GLU A 235 3.34 1.18 16.64
N ILE A 236 4.36 0.87 15.86
CA ILE A 236 4.21 0.09 14.62
C ILE A 236 4.28 -1.39 14.97
N GLU A 237 3.21 -2.14 14.68
CA GLU A 237 3.14 -3.57 14.92
C GLU A 237 3.64 -4.37 13.70
N ASP A 238 4.30 -5.49 13.98
CA ASP A 238 4.81 -6.42 12.97
C ASP A 238 3.69 -7.30 12.42
N LEU A 239 3.49 -7.25 11.10
CA LEU A 239 2.48 -8.03 10.39
C LEU A 239 2.67 -9.54 10.56
N ASN A 240 3.88 -10.03 10.72
CA ASN A 240 4.14 -11.46 10.91
C ASN A 240 3.56 -12.03 12.21
N LYS A 241 3.17 -11.18 13.17
CA LYS A 241 2.40 -11.62 14.35
C LYS A 241 0.96 -11.99 14.00
N TYR A 242 0.48 -11.56 12.84
CA TYR A 242 -0.93 -11.57 12.45
C TYR A 242 -1.21 -12.29 11.13
N ILE A 243 -0.23 -12.83 10.40
CA ILE A 243 -0.46 -13.65 9.19
C ILE A 243 0.53 -14.80 9.07
#